data_AF-A0A2K6G0E3-F1
#
_entry.id   AF-A0A2K6G0E3-F1
#
_cell.length_a   1.000
_cell.length_b   1.000
_cell.length_c   1.000
_cell.angle_alpha   90.00
_cell.angle_beta   90.00
_cell.angle_gamma   90.00
#
_symmetry.space_group_name_H-M   'P 1'
#
loop_
_entity.id
_entity.type
_entity.pdbx_description
1 polymer ?
#
loop_
_entity_poly.entity_id
_entity_poly.type
_entity_poly.pdbx_seq_one_letter_code
_entity_poly.pdbx_strand_id
1 'polypeptide(L)'
;MQEVIAGLERFTFAFEKDVEMQRGTGFLPFQGMDKSGSAVCNFFAKGLCEKGKLCPFRHERGEKTVVCKHWLRGLCKKGDPCKFLHQYDVTRMPQCYFYSKFGDCNNKECSFLHVKPALKSRDCPWYDQGFCKDGPLCKYRHVPRIMCLNYLVGFCPEGPKLRSFNYHLCCPGSEI
;
A
#
# COMPACT_ATOMS: atom_id res chain seq x y z
N MET A 1 -9.32 -19.84 -28.33
CA MET A 1 -9.53 -20.88 -29.37
C MET A 1 -8.34 -21.84 -29.46
N GLN A 2 -7.10 -21.34 -29.50
CA GLN A 2 -5.90 -22.20 -29.52
C GLN A 2 -5.73 -23.07 -28.27
N GLU A 3 -6.07 -22.57 -27.08
CA GLU A 3 -5.99 -23.34 -25.82
C GLU A 3 -6.95 -24.56 -25.78
N VAL A 4 -8.07 -24.52 -26.51
CA VAL A 4 -9.03 -25.64 -26.57
C VAL A 4 -8.58 -26.71 -27.57
N ILE A 5 -7.89 -26.29 -28.64
CA ILE A 5 -7.43 -27.17 -29.72
C ILE A 5 -6.07 -27.80 -29.37
N ALA A 6 -5.19 -27.05 -28.70
CA ALA A 6 -3.83 -27.43 -28.36
C ALA A 6 -3.49 -27.06 -26.91
N GLY A 7 -4.37 -27.41 -25.96
CA GLY A 7 -4.14 -27.19 -24.54
C GLY A 7 -2.93 -27.97 -24.02
N LEU A 8 -1.99 -27.28 -23.39
CA LEU A 8 -0.74 -27.87 -22.88
C LEU A 8 -0.77 -28.18 -21.38
N GLU A 9 -1.91 -27.95 -20.71
CA GLU A 9 -2.07 -28.01 -19.25
C GLU A 9 -1.70 -29.36 -18.61
N ARG A 10 -1.72 -30.46 -19.38
CA ARG A 10 -1.39 -31.82 -18.90
C ARG A 10 0.06 -32.21 -19.16
N PHE A 11 0.85 -31.36 -19.81
CA PHE A 11 2.25 -31.62 -20.11
C PHE A 11 3.14 -30.80 -19.17
N THR A 12 4.12 -31.45 -18.57
CA THR A 12 5.21 -30.75 -17.89
C THR A 12 6.40 -30.68 -18.83
N PHE A 13 6.86 -29.48 -19.14
CA PHE A 13 7.99 -29.32 -20.02
C PHE A 13 9.31 -29.43 -19.25
N ALA A 14 10.37 -29.83 -19.94
CA ALA A 14 11.71 -29.88 -19.35
C ALA A 14 12.15 -28.50 -18.82
N PHE A 15 11.82 -27.42 -19.55
CA PHE A 15 12.18 -26.05 -19.15
C PHE A 15 11.51 -25.63 -17.84
N GLU A 16 10.28 -26.08 -17.56
CA GLU A 16 9.58 -25.75 -16.32
C GLU A 16 10.35 -26.34 -15.13
N LYS A 17 10.73 -27.62 -15.22
CA LYS A 17 11.55 -28.29 -14.22
C LYS A 17 12.91 -27.62 -14.06
N ASP A 18 13.54 -27.21 -15.15
CA ASP A 18 14.85 -26.56 -15.09
C ASP A 18 14.79 -25.15 -14.47
N VAL A 19 13.72 -24.39 -14.73
CA VAL A 19 13.46 -23.08 -14.09
C VAL A 19 13.19 -23.25 -12.60
N GLU A 20 12.34 -24.21 -12.21
CA GLU A 20 12.03 -24.49 -10.81
C GLU A 20 13.26 -24.93 -10.00
N MET A 21 14.06 -25.83 -10.59
CA MET A 21 15.30 -26.33 -10.00
C MET A 21 16.48 -25.37 -10.19
N GLN A 22 16.28 -24.22 -10.84
CA GLN A 22 17.30 -23.22 -11.16
C GLN A 22 18.59 -23.82 -11.77
N ARG A 23 18.42 -24.85 -12.61
CA ARG A 23 19.51 -25.59 -13.25
C ARG A 23 20.28 -24.70 -14.25
N GLY A 24 21.55 -25.02 -14.46
CA GLY A 24 22.41 -24.28 -15.40
C GLY A 24 22.79 -22.87 -14.96
N THR A 25 22.41 -22.44 -13.75
CA THR A 25 22.81 -21.12 -13.26
C THR A 25 24.16 -21.19 -12.55
N GLY A 26 25.15 -20.47 -13.07
CA GLY A 26 26.44 -20.31 -12.41
C GLY A 26 26.40 -19.37 -11.21
N PHE A 27 27.59 -18.99 -10.74
CA PHE A 27 27.78 -17.84 -9.86
C PHE A 27 27.84 -16.56 -10.69
N LEU A 28 27.43 -15.43 -10.11
CA LEU A 28 27.71 -14.14 -10.71
C LEU A 28 29.23 -13.89 -10.76
N PRO A 29 29.73 -13.25 -11.84
CA PRO A 29 31.15 -12.99 -12.00
C PRO A 29 31.69 -11.99 -10.95
N PHE A 30 30.85 -11.06 -10.48
CA PHE A 30 31.23 -10.05 -9.51
C PHE A 30 30.20 -9.91 -8.38
N GLN A 31 30.67 -9.56 -7.19
CA GLN A 31 29.79 -9.25 -6.06
C GLN A 31 29.13 -7.89 -6.24
N GLY A 32 27.87 -7.77 -5.81
CA GLY A 32 27.15 -6.49 -5.79
C GLY A 32 26.49 -6.09 -7.13
N MET A 33 26.49 -6.98 -8.12
CA MET A 33 25.66 -6.80 -9.32
C MET A 33 24.19 -6.70 -8.97
N ASP A 34 23.45 -5.90 -9.73
CA ASP A 34 22.02 -5.74 -9.55
C ASP A 34 21.28 -6.95 -10.14
N LYS A 35 20.33 -7.45 -9.36
CA LYS A 35 19.52 -8.64 -9.69
C LYS A 35 18.04 -8.27 -9.80
N SER A 36 17.79 -7.02 -10.18
CA SER A 36 16.46 -6.42 -10.16
C SER A 36 15.53 -7.03 -11.21
N GLY A 37 16.07 -7.48 -12.34
CA GLY A 37 15.34 -8.21 -13.40
C GLY A 37 15.36 -9.74 -13.24
N SER A 38 16.05 -10.26 -12.23
CA SER A 38 16.16 -11.70 -12.01
C SER A 38 15.00 -12.22 -11.16
N ALA A 39 14.60 -13.48 -11.40
CA ALA A 39 13.60 -14.14 -10.58
C ALA A 39 14.03 -14.24 -9.11
N VAL A 40 13.04 -14.39 -8.22
CA VAL A 40 13.29 -14.67 -6.80
C VAL A 40 13.91 -16.06 -6.66
N CYS A 41 14.90 -16.20 -5.80
CA CYS A 41 15.54 -17.50 -5.59
C CYS A 41 14.64 -18.42 -4.76
N ASN A 42 14.15 -19.49 -5.39
CA ASN A 42 13.32 -20.51 -4.73
C ASN A 42 14.09 -21.21 -3.59
N PHE A 43 15.38 -21.47 -3.76
CA PHE A 43 16.20 -22.10 -2.72
C PHE A 43 16.45 -21.16 -1.55
N PHE A 44 16.61 -19.85 -1.79
CA PHE A 44 16.83 -18.89 -0.71
C PHE A 44 15.56 -18.71 0.12
N ALA A 45 14.40 -18.66 -0.52
CA ALA A 45 13.11 -18.62 0.17
C ALA A 45 12.90 -19.85 1.09
N LYS A 46 13.47 -21.00 0.72
CA LYS A 46 13.47 -22.24 1.52
C LYS A 46 14.65 -22.38 2.50
N GLY A 47 15.61 -21.44 2.50
CA GLY A 47 16.81 -21.50 3.34
C GLY A 47 17.91 -22.45 2.86
N LEU A 48 17.84 -22.96 1.62
CA LEU A 48 18.76 -23.96 1.04
C LEU A 48 19.76 -23.37 0.03
N CYS A 49 19.78 -22.05 -0.17
CA CYS A 49 20.65 -21.44 -1.18
C CYS A 49 22.11 -21.33 -0.69
N GLU A 50 22.99 -22.14 -1.29
CA GLU A 50 24.43 -22.15 -0.99
C GLU A 50 25.20 -21.01 -1.69
N LYS A 51 24.60 -20.38 -2.71
CA LYS A 51 25.28 -19.37 -3.55
C LYS A 51 25.48 -18.01 -2.88
N GLY A 52 24.85 -17.78 -1.73
CA GLY A 52 25.02 -16.57 -0.93
C GLY A 52 24.82 -15.27 -1.73
N LYS A 53 25.77 -14.34 -1.65
CA LYS A 53 25.71 -13.04 -2.36
C LYS A 53 25.95 -13.15 -3.87
N LEU A 54 26.60 -14.21 -4.31
CA LEU A 54 26.93 -14.49 -5.71
C LEU A 54 25.80 -15.23 -6.44
N CYS A 55 24.68 -15.49 -5.77
CA CYS A 55 23.50 -16.05 -6.41
C CYS A 55 22.98 -15.08 -7.50
N PRO A 56 22.78 -15.55 -8.75
CA PRO A 56 22.25 -14.71 -9.84
C PRO A 56 20.78 -14.33 -9.65
N PHE A 57 20.09 -15.02 -8.75
CA PHE A 57 18.71 -14.74 -8.39
C PHE A 57 18.61 -13.78 -7.21
N ARG A 58 17.45 -13.14 -7.11
CA ARG A 58 17.17 -12.12 -6.10
C ARG A 58 16.88 -12.79 -4.76
N HIS A 59 17.54 -12.31 -3.71
CA HIS A 59 17.28 -12.73 -2.33
C HIS A 59 16.48 -11.64 -1.61
N GLU A 60 15.19 -11.89 -1.35
CA GLU A 60 14.36 -11.01 -0.55
C GLU A 60 14.57 -11.27 0.94
N ARG A 61 14.99 -10.24 1.68
CA ARG A 61 15.11 -10.31 3.14
C ARG A 61 14.17 -9.32 3.79
N GLY A 62 13.30 -9.82 4.66
CA GLY A 62 12.37 -9.03 5.46
C GLY A 62 11.23 -8.42 4.65
N GLU A 63 10.24 -7.92 5.38
CA GLU A 63 9.11 -7.20 4.79
C GLU A 63 9.52 -5.77 4.44
N LYS A 64 9.44 -5.43 3.16
CA LYS A 64 9.73 -4.08 2.64
C LYS A 64 8.40 -3.38 2.38
N THR A 65 8.20 -2.24 3.03
CA THR A 65 6.89 -1.57 3.05
C THR A 65 6.69 -0.57 1.91
N VAL A 66 7.75 0.08 1.44
CA VAL A 66 7.66 1.16 0.44
C VAL A 66 8.54 0.86 -0.77
N VAL A 67 8.00 1.11 -1.96
CA VAL A 67 8.71 0.93 -3.24
C VAL A 67 9.92 1.86 -3.34
N CYS A 68 11.03 1.32 -3.83
CA CYS A 68 12.27 2.05 -4.02
C CYS A 68 12.17 3.01 -5.22
N LYS A 69 12.22 4.33 -4.95
CA LYS A 69 12.21 5.36 -6.01
C LYS A 69 13.35 5.24 -7.03
N HIS A 70 14.49 4.68 -6.64
CA HIS A 70 15.65 4.52 -7.54
C HIS A 70 15.53 3.28 -8.41
N TRP A 71 14.90 2.22 -7.90
CA TRP A 71 14.65 0.99 -8.65
C TRP A 71 13.64 1.22 -9.77
N LEU A 72 12.60 2.03 -9.54
CA LEU A 72 11.63 2.45 -10.57
C LEU A 72 12.29 3.10 -11.78
N ARG A 73 13.50 3.66 -11.62
CA ARG A 73 14.29 4.30 -12.69
C ARG A 73 15.43 3.42 -13.22
N GLY A 74 15.60 2.20 -12.69
CA GLY A 74 16.74 1.33 -13.02
C GLY A 74 18.09 1.79 -12.45
N LEU A 75 18.10 2.70 -11.46
CA LEU A 75 19.33 3.32 -10.94
C LEU A 75 19.73 2.82 -9.54
N CYS A 76 19.09 1.77 -9.04
CA CYS A 76 19.35 1.28 -7.69
C CYS A 76 20.62 0.43 -7.60
N LYS A 77 21.73 1.05 -7.16
CA LYS A 77 23.01 0.37 -6.92
C LYS A 77 23.01 -0.59 -5.73
N LYS A 78 21.99 -0.53 -4.86
CA LYS A 78 21.92 -1.35 -3.65
C LYS A 78 21.45 -2.79 -3.91
N GLY A 79 20.87 -3.11 -5.06
CA GLY A 79 20.38 -4.46 -5.36
C GLY A 79 19.55 -5.08 -4.23
N ASP A 80 19.82 -6.34 -3.88
CA ASP A 80 19.16 -7.10 -2.81
C ASP A 80 19.16 -6.42 -1.43
N PRO A 81 20.30 -5.89 -0.90
CA PRO A 81 20.34 -5.22 0.40
C PRO A 81 19.65 -3.84 0.42
N CYS A 82 18.95 -3.43 -0.64
CA CYS A 82 18.13 -2.23 -0.60
C CYS A 82 17.03 -2.35 0.47
N LYS A 83 16.93 -1.33 1.34
CA LYS A 83 15.91 -1.23 2.40
C LYS A 83 14.49 -1.03 1.87
N PHE A 84 14.36 -0.70 0.59
CA PHE A 84 13.09 -0.42 -0.08
C PHE A 84 12.71 -1.56 -1.03
N LEU A 85 11.41 -1.69 -1.29
CA LEU A 85 10.84 -2.76 -2.11
C LEU A 85 11.21 -2.58 -3.59
N HIS A 86 11.66 -3.65 -4.24
CA HIS A 86 11.94 -3.72 -5.67
C HIS A 86 10.83 -4.53 -6.37
N GLN A 87 9.60 -4.06 -6.21
CA GLN A 87 8.39 -4.63 -6.80
C GLN A 87 7.50 -3.45 -7.19
N TYR A 88 6.82 -3.57 -8.33
CA TYR A 88 5.88 -2.56 -8.76
C TYR A 88 4.56 -2.78 -8.03
N ASP A 89 4.30 -1.95 -7.03
CA ASP A 89 3.05 -1.97 -6.27
C ASP A 89 2.58 -0.53 -6.06
N VAL A 90 1.43 -0.21 -6.68
CA VAL A 90 0.83 1.12 -6.65
C VAL A 90 0.38 1.53 -5.25
N THR A 91 0.01 0.57 -4.40
CA THR A 91 -0.49 0.85 -3.04
C THR A 91 0.64 1.21 -2.07
N ARG A 92 1.83 0.68 -2.33
CA ARG A 92 3.05 0.87 -1.52
C ARG A 92 4.01 1.89 -2.13
N MET A 93 3.54 2.69 -3.08
CA MET A 93 4.35 3.72 -3.71
C MET A 93 4.69 4.83 -2.69
N PRO A 94 5.89 5.42 -2.72
CA PRO A 94 6.19 6.56 -1.87
C PRO A 94 5.25 7.75 -2.14
N GLN A 95 5.09 8.61 -1.14
CA GLN A 95 4.26 9.81 -1.23
C GLN A 95 4.85 10.82 -2.23
N CYS A 96 3.99 11.48 -2.99
CA CYS A 96 4.39 12.56 -3.88
C CYS A 96 4.88 13.76 -3.07
N TYR A 97 6.13 14.15 -3.27
CA TYR A 97 6.73 15.30 -2.60
C TYR A 97 6.01 16.61 -2.95
N PHE A 98 5.71 16.83 -4.25
CA PHE A 98 5.09 18.07 -4.71
C PHE A 98 3.67 18.24 -4.14
N TYR A 99 2.85 17.20 -4.26
CA TYR A 99 1.49 17.21 -3.71
C TYR A 99 1.49 17.37 -2.19
N SER A 100 2.38 16.67 -1.48
CA SER A 100 2.44 16.76 -0.02
C SER A 100 2.91 18.12 0.49
N LYS A 101 3.75 18.83 -0.26
CA LYS A 101 4.34 20.11 0.17
C LYS A 101 3.57 21.32 -0.32
N PHE A 102 3.13 21.30 -1.58
CA PHE A 102 2.50 22.45 -2.25
C PHE A 102 0.99 22.28 -2.45
N GLY A 103 0.43 21.10 -2.14
CA GLY A 103 -0.99 20.80 -2.35
C GLY A 103 -1.35 20.40 -3.78
N ASP A 104 -0.47 20.67 -4.74
CA ASP A 104 -0.67 20.38 -6.16
C ASP A 104 0.51 19.61 -6.79
N CYS A 105 0.18 18.79 -7.78
CA CYS A 105 1.16 18.08 -8.61
C CYS A 105 0.87 18.38 -10.09
N ASN A 106 1.90 18.80 -10.83
CA ASN A 106 1.78 19.13 -12.25
C ASN A 106 1.57 17.90 -13.15
N ASN A 107 2.01 16.72 -12.71
CA ASN A 107 1.86 15.49 -13.48
C ASN A 107 0.49 14.87 -13.25
N LYS A 108 -0.31 14.77 -14.33
CA LYS A 108 -1.64 14.12 -14.31
C LYS A 108 -1.52 12.62 -14.00
N GLU A 109 -0.56 11.95 -14.62
CA GLU A 109 -0.25 10.52 -14.40
C GLU A 109 0.88 10.36 -13.35
N CYS A 110 0.70 10.94 -12.16
CA CYS A 110 1.67 10.81 -11.09
C CYS A 110 1.57 9.42 -10.44
N SER A 111 2.60 8.58 -10.59
CA SER A 111 2.61 7.25 -9.96
C SER A 111 2.69 7.30 -8.42
N PHE A 112 3.17 8.41 -7.85
CA PHE A 112 3.35 8.58 -6.41
C PHE A 112 2.04 8.89 -5.68
N LEU A 113 1.93 8.49 -4.42
CA LEU A 113 0.68 8.65 -3.67
C LEU A 113 0.37 10.13 -3.37
N HIS A 114 -0.82 10.58 -3.78
CA HIS A 114 -1.40 11.88 -3.44
C HIS A 114 -2.27 11.76 -2.18
N VAL A 115 -1.64 11.85 -1.01
CA VAL A 115 -2.35 11.80 0.28
C VAL A 115 -2.74 13.22 0.70
N LYS A 116 -4.05 13.50 0.76
CA LYS A 116 -4.57 14.79 1.27
C LYS A 116 -4.29 14.92 2.77
N PRO A 117 -3.68 16.03 3.25
CA PRO A 117 -3.40 16.24 4.67
C PRO A 117 -4.64 16.16 5.58
N ALA A 118 -5.81 16.49 5.05
CA ALA A 118 -7.09 16.49 5.78
C ALA A 118 -7.50 15.12 6.34
N LEU A 119 -6.95 14.02 5.80
CA LEU A 119 -7.20 12.66 6.30
C LEU A 119 -6.28 12.26 7.47
N LYS A 120 -5.28 13.09 7.81
CA LYS A 120 -4.29 12.79 8.87
C LYS A 120 -4.49 13.61 10.13
N SER A 121 -5.35 14.62 10.10
CA SER A 121 -5.77 15.37 11.28
C SER A 121 -6.73 14.52 12.09
N ARG A 122 -6.35 14.18 13.34
CA ARG A 122 -7.29 13.55 14.28
C ARG A 122 -8.49 14.48 14.49
N ASP A 123 -9.66 13.88 14.66
CA ASP A 123 -10.87 14.63 15.03
C ASP A 123 -10.66 15.29 16.41
N CYS A 124 -11.16 16.51 16.56
CA CYS A 124 -11.03 17.27 17.80
C CYS A 124 -11.90 16.64 18.88
N PRO A 125 -11.33 16.11 19.98
CA PRO A 125 -12.13 15.48 21.03
C PRO A 125 -13.11 16.46 21.69
N TRP A 126 -12.71 17.73 21.82
CA TRP A 126 -13.53 18.77 22.46
C TRP A 126 -14.71 19.20 21.58
N TYR A 127 -14.49 19.34 20.27
CA TYR A 127 -15.57 19.65 19.34
C TYR A 127 -16.56 18.49 19.21
N ASP A 128 -16.07 17.24 19.27
CA ASP A 128 -16.92 16.05 19.25
C ASP A 128 -17.83 15.97 20.50
N GLN A 129 -17.37 16.53 21.62
CA GLN A 129 -18.17 16.71 22.84
C GLN A 129 -19.13 17.92 22.78
N GLY A 130 -19.06 18.72 21.71
CA GLY A 130 -20.01 19.81 21.41
C GLY A 130 -19.38 21.20 21.35
N PHE A 131 -18.25 21.45 22.02
CA PHE A 131 -17.64 22.78 22.02
C PHE A 131 -16.10 22.72 22.08
N CYS A 132 -15.45 23.39 21.13
CA CYS A 132 -14.01 23.59 21.15
C CYS A 132 -13.68 25.05 21.47
N LYS A 133 -12.90 25.26 22.53
CA LYS A 133 -12.40 26.57 22.96
C LYS A 133 -11.57 27.32 21.89
N ASP A 134 -10.89 26.57 21.02
CA ASP A 134 -10.05 27.13 19.96
C ASP A 134 -10.88 27.52 18.72
N GLY A 135 -12.17 27.18 18.70
CA GLY A 135 -13.11 27.55 17.66
C GLY A 135 -12.63 27.17 16.25
N PRO A 136 -12.81 28.03 15.23
CA PRO A 136 -12.38 27.74 13.86
C PRO A 136 -10.86 27.71 13.66
N LEU A 137 -10.08 28.14 14.66
CA LEU A 137 -8.61 28.12 14.63
C LEU A 137 -8.04 26.82 15.23
N CYS A 138 -8.89 25.86 15.59
CA CYS A 138 -8.43 24.60 16.17
C CYS A 138 -7.54 23.81 15.20
N LYS A 139 -6.44 23.27 15.72
CA LYS A 139 -5.51 22.41 14.98
C LYS A 139 -6.13 21.08 14.53
N TYR A 140 -7.17 20.63 15.23
CA TYR A 140 -7.83 19.34 15.00
C TYR A 140 -9.07 19.51 14.12
N ARG A 141 -9.48 18.43 13.44
CA ARG A 141 -10.62 18.48 12.51
C ARG A 141 -11.93 18.59 13.30
N HIS A 142 -12.73 19.61 13.00
CA HIS A 142 -14.09 19.77 13.51
C HIS A 142 -15.07 19.15 12.51
N VAL A 143 -15.65 18.00 12.86
CA VAL A 143 -16.67 17.34 12.05
C VAL A 143 -18.03 17.70 12.64
N PRO A 144 -18.85 18.53 11.96
CA PRO A 144 -20.18 18.87 12.46
C PRO A 144 -21.03 17.60 12.48
N ARG A 145 -21.69 17.38 13.61
CA ARG A 145 -22.60 16.25 13.80
C ARG A 145 -24.02 16.72 13.46
N ILE A 146 -24.68 16.06 12.49
CA ILE A 146 -26.05 16.40 12.08
C ILE A 146 -27.03 15.65 12.98
N MET A 147 -27.80 16.40 13.78
CA MET A 147 -28.83 15.87 14.68
C MET A 147 -29.87 15.09 13.86
N CYS A 148 -30.29 13.91 14.33
CA CYS A 148 -31.45 13.24 13.75
C CYS A 148 -32.69 14.10 13.99
N LEU A 149 -33.28 14.64 12.92
CA LEU A 149 -34.44 15.52 13.01
C LEU A 149 -35.62 14.80 13.69
N ASN A 150 -35.85 13.53 13.34
CA ASN A 150 -36.90 12.69 13.93
C ASN A 150 -36.68 12.45 15.43
N TYR A 151 -35.43 12.38 15.90
CA TYR A 151 -35.13 12.31 17.32
C TYR A 151 -35.48 13.62 18.02
N LEU A 152 -35.12 14.76 17.41
CA LEU A 152 -35.42 16.09 17.93
C LEU A 152 -36.93 16.33 18.08
N VAL A 153 -37.73 15.85 17.12
CA VAL A 153 -39.19 15.96 17.16
C VAL A 153 -39.90 14.82 17.92
N GLY A 154 -39.14 13.89 18.53
CA GLY A 154 -39.69 12.84 19.40
C GLY A 154 -40.23 11.59 18.70
N PHE A 155 -39.98 11.44 17.39
CA PHE A 155 -40.47 10.33 16.57
C PHE A 155 -39.37 9.31 16.16
N CYS A 156 -38.10 9.43 16.59
CA CYS A 156 -37.08 8.38 16.26
C CYS A 156 -37.39 7.10 17.07
N PRO A 157 -37.73 5.97 16.43
CA PRO A 157 -38.04 4.72 17.14
C PRO A 157 -36.83 4.14 17.89
N GLU A 158 -35.61 4.45 17.43
CA GLU A 158 -34.34 4.06 18.07
C GLU A 158 -33.85 5.10 19.10
N GLY A 159 -34.51 6.25 19.18
CA GLY A 159 -34.16 7.36 20.07
C GLY A 159 -34.02 6.97 21.56
N PRO A 160 -35.00 6.27 22.16
CA PRO A 160 -34.95 5.89 23.58
C PRO A 160 -33.81 4.92 23.94
N LYS A 161 -33.24 4.22 22.96
CA LYS A 161 -32.19 3.22 23.17
C LYS A 161 -30.77 3.81 23.06
N LEU A 162 -30.63 5.01 22.49
CA LEU A 162 -29.34 5.66 22.30
C LEU A 162 -28.92 6.41 23.58
N ARG A 163 -27.66 6.23 24.01
CA ARG A 163 -27.06 7.10 25.02
C ARG A 163 -27.09 8.54 24.54
N SER A 164 -27.31 9.48 25.44
CA SER A 164 -27.61 10.91 25.22
C SER A 164 -26.67 11.69 24.29
N PHE A 165 -25.54 11.11 23.89
CA PHE A 165 -24.52 11.71 23.01
C PHE A 165 -24.43 11.07 21.61
N ASN A 166 -25.22 10.03 21.34
CA ASN A 166 -25.16 9.22 20.11
C ASN A 166 -26.40 9.35 19.22
N TYR A 167 -27.26 10.34 19.45
CA TYR A 167 -28.47 10.58 18.65
C TYR A 167 -28.18 10.88 17.16
N HIS A 168 -26.95 11.30 16.84
CA HIS A 168 -26.44 11.45 15.48
C HIS A 168 -26.25 10.13 14.73
N LEU A 169 -26.22 9.01 15.45
CA LEU A 169 -26.06 7.65 14.90
C LEU A 169 -27.42 6.97 14.65
N CYS A 170 -28.57 7.60 14.98
CA CYS A 170 -29.94 7.03 14.79
C CYS A 170 -30.24 6.73 13.31
N CYS A 171 -29.68 7.50 12.37
CA CYS A 171 -29.93 7.35 10.93
C CYS A 171 -28.65 7.57 10.10
N PRO A 172 -27.88 6.52 9.79
CA PRO A 172 -26.80 6.63 8.81
C PRO A 172 -27.43 6.71 7.42
N GLY A 173 -27.77 7.92 6.95
CA GLY A 173 -28.20 8.08 5.55
C GLY A 173 -29.29 9.11 5.28
N SER A 174 -29.20 10.32 5.82
CA SER A 174 -29.76 11.46 5.09
C SER A 174 -28.67 12.01 4.17
N GLU A 175 -28.47 11.33 3.05
CA GLU A 175 -27.82 11.93 1.89
C GLU A 175 -28.58 13.21 1.52
N ILE A 176 -27.87 14.33 1.52
CA ILE A 176 -28.13 15.46 0.63
C ILE A 176 -26.94 15.48 -0.33
#